data_AF-A0A428JD23-F1
#
_entry.id   AF-A0A428JD23-F1
#
_cell.length_a   1.000
_cell.length_b   1.000
_cell.length_c   1.000
_cell.angle_alpha   90.00
_cell.angle_beta   90.00
_cell.angle_gamma   90.00
#
_symmetry.space_group_name_H-M   'P 1'
#
loop_
_entity.id
_entity.type
_entity.pdbx_description
1 polymer ?
#
loop_
_entity_poly.entity_id
_entity_poly.type
_entity_poly.pdbx_seq_one_letter_code
_entity_poly.pdbx_strand_id
1 'polypeptide(L)'
;MHKIIQPDLDPPFKVGYALYYPPKRVQNFWDSVKKEDRCWVWQRGLNRTGYGQFCVFGSNIYAHRFSYSLHFGPIPDGMVICHKCDNPSCVRPEHLFLGTYSDNTQDAVQKGRWIQSRNFLKENFHRPVLIAA
;
A
#
# COMPACT_ATOMS: atom_id res chain seq x y z
N MET A 1 45.64 6.53 5.44
CA MET A 1 45.18 7.67 4.61
C MET A 1 43.92 7.24 3.87
N HIS A 2 42.79 7.80 4.29
CA HIS A 2 41.51 7.97 3.59
C HIS A 2 41.23 7.06 2.39
N LYS A 3 40.50 5.96 2.63
CA LYS A 3 39.70 5.33 1.57
C LYS A 3 38.48 6.21 1.33
N ILE A 4 38.56 7.10 0.35
CA ILE A 4 37.40 7.77 -0.25
C ILE A 4 36.95 6.88 -1.41
N ILE A 5 35.89 6.08 -1.21
CA ILE A 5 35.18 5.26 -2.20
C ILE A 5 33.76 5.04 -1.60
N GLN A 6 32.59 5.49 -2.10
CA GLN A 6 32.18 6.38 -3.21
C GLN A 6 30.88 7.14 -2.80
N PRO A 7 30.61 8.35 -3.36
CA PRO A 7 29.40 9.11 -3.11
C PRO A 7 28.30 8.86 -4.18
N ASP A 8 27.77 7.64 -4.26
CA ASP A 8 26.74 7.25 -5.24
C ASP A 8 26.15 5.87 -4.91
N LEU A 9 25.45 5.75 -3.78
CA LEU A 9 24.75 4.49 -3.47
C LEU A 9 23.39 4.43 -4.20
N ASP A 10 23.43 3.67 -5.29
CA ASP A 10 22.36 3.12 -6.15
C ASP A 10 21.25 2.34 -5.37
N PRO A 11 20.13 1.89 -6.02
CA PRO A 11 18.89 1.28 -5.49
C PRO A 11 18.96 0.42 -4.21
N PRO A 12 17.82 0.12 -3.52
CA PRO A 12 17.88 -0.50 -2.21
C PRO A 12 18.69 -1.79 -2.25
N PHE A 13 19.82 -1.81 -1.54
CA PHE A 13 20.66 -3.00 -1.45
C PHE A 13 19.88 -4.05 -0.65
N LYS A 14 19.66 -5.23 -1.24
CA LYS A 14 19.34 -6.42 -0.45
C LYS A 14 20.61 -6.81 0.31
N VAL A 15 20.63 -6.57 1.62
CA VAL A 15 21.66 -7.09 2.51
C VAL A 15 21.08 -8.36 3.14
N GLY A 16 21.39 -9.52 2.54
CA GLY A 16 20.70 -10.77 2.85
C GLY A 16 19.22 -10.69 2.47
N TYR A 17 18.32 -11.01 3.42
CA TYR A 17 16.87 -10.89 3.23
C TYR A 17 16.31 -9.49 3.56
N ALA A 18 17.14 -8.54 4.04
CA ALA A 18 16.67 -7.22 4.46
C ALA A 18 16.84 -6.17 3.36
N LEU A 19 15.85 -5.28 3.20
CA LEU A 19 15.93 -4.11 2.34
C LEU A 19 16.66 -2.99 3.09
N TYR A 20 17.79 -2.53 2.56
CA TYR A 20 18.50 -1.38 3.09
C TYR A 20 18.12 -0.11 2.32
N TYR A 21 17.61 0.88 3.05
CA TYR A 21 17.35 2.23 2.52
C TYR A 21 18.34 3.23 3.13
N PRO A 22 18.88 4.19 2.34
CA PRO A 22 19.78 5.21 2.85
C PRO A 22 19.14 5.98 4.02
N PRO A 23 19.87 6.26 5.12
CA PRO A 23 19.30 6.93 6.30
C PRO A 23 18.57 8.24 5.97
N LYS A 24 19.09 9.03 5.03
CA LYS A 24 18.45 10.26 4.55
C LYS A 24 17.07 10.00 3.91
N ARG A 25 16.88 8.88 3.22
CA ARG A 25 15.59 8.49 2.63
C ARG A 25 14.60 8.08 3.71
N VAL A 26 15.06 7.33 4.70
CA VAL A 26 14.24 6.94 5.86
C VAL A 26 13.80 8.18 6.65
N GLN A 27 14.71 9.12 6.87
CA GLN A 27 14.39 10.39 7.54
C GLN A 27 13.35 11.20 6.75
N ASN A 28 13.60 11.42 5.45
CA ASN A 28 12.67 12.15 4.58
C ASN A 28 11.26 11.53 4.57
N PHE A 29 11.17 10.20 4.68
CA PHE A 29 9.89 9.51 4.81
C PHE A 29 9.20 9.91 6.11
N TRP A 30 9.86 9.80 7.26
CA TRP A 30 9.25 10.13 8.56
C TRP A 30 8.94 11.61 8.74
N ASP A 31 9.72 12.51 8.16
CA ASP A 31 9.43 13.96 8.14
C ASP A 31 8.17 14.29 7.33
N SER A 32 7.74 13.38 6.46
CA SER A 32 6.54 13.52 5.64
C SER A 32 5.28 12.92 6.26
N VAL A 33 5.37 12.46 7.52
CA VAL A 33 4.30 11.74 8.21
C VAL A 33 3.80 12.57 9.40
N LYS A 34 2.51 12.88 9.39
CA LYS A 34 1.82 13.43 10.56
C LYS A 34 1.38 12.28 11.46
N LYS A 35 1.98 12.18 12.66
CA LYS A 35 1.62 11.15 13.65
C LYS A 35 0.43 11.63 14.48
N GLU A 36 -0.73 11.05 14.25
CA GLU A 36 -1.94 11.25 15.07
C GLU A 36 -2.18 9.99 15.93
N ASP A 37 -3.06 10.09 16.94
CA ASP A 37 -3.29 9.01 17.92
C ASP A 37 -3.74 7.70 17.27
N ARG A 38 -4.62 7.79 16.28
CA ARG A 38 -5.14 6.63 15.56
C ARG A 38 -4.22 6.26 14.39
N CYS A 39 -4.03 7.16 13.44
CA CYS A 39 -3.31 6.89 12.19
C CYS A 39 -2.07 7.78 12.06
N TRP A 40 -1.03 7.25 11.42
CA TRP A 40 0.10 8.06 10.98
C TRP A 40 -0.11 8.40 9.50
N VAL A 41 -0.49 9.64 9.23
CA VAL A 41 -1.02 10.06 7.92
C VAL A 41 0.11 10.60 7.05
N TRP A 42 0.27 10.02 5.86
CA TRP A 42 1.17 10.53 4.83
C TRP A 42 0.73 11.92 4.33
N GLN A 43 1.63 12.90 4.36
CA GLN A 43 1.32 14.30 4.02
C GLN A 43 1.75 14.72 2.61
N ARG A 44 2.39 13.84 1.84
CA ARG A 44 2.82 14.12 0.47
C ARG A 44 1.84 13.53 -0.56
N GLY A 45 2.27 13.42 -1.81
CA GLY A 45 1.44 13.00 -2.93
C GLY A 45 0.61 11.74 -2.64
N LEU A 46 -0.68 11.82 -2.95
CA LEU A 46 -1.64 10.74 -2.90
C LEU A 46 -2.05 10.37 -4.33
N ASN A 47 -2.33 9.09 -4.58
CA ASN A 47 -2.98 8.69 -5.82
C ASN A 47 -4.49 9.02 -5.78
N ARG A 48 -5.19 8.77 -6.89
CA ARG A 48 -6.65 9.02 -7.01
C ARG A 48 -7.51 8.24 -6.01
N THR A 49 -6.98 7.15 -5.45
CA THR A 49 -7.66 6.30 -4.47
C THR A 49 -7.20 6.57 -3.03
N GLY A 50 -6.45 7.64 -2.79
CA GLY A 50 -6.04 8.11 -1.46
C GLY A 50 -4.77 7.46 -0.90
N TYR A 51 -4.12 6.55 -1.63
CA TYR A 51 -2.88 5.93 -1.17
C TYR A 51 -1.69 6.87 -1.32
N GLY A 52 -0.90 6.97 -0.25
CA GLY A 52 0.35 7.73 -0.25
C GLY A 52 1.37 7.17 -1.23
N GLN A 53 2.04 8.07 -1.95
CA GLN A 53 3.13 7.77 -2.87
C GLN A 53 4.43 8.40 -2.36
N PHE A 54 5.50 7.62 -2.39
CA PHE A 54 6.84 8.04 -1.98
C PHE A 54 7.84 7.74 -3.09
N CYS A 55 8.59 8.76 -3.50
CA CYS A 55 9.62 8.62 -4.53
C CYS A 55 10.94 8.17 -3.91
N VAL A 56 11.37 6.96 -4.26
CA VAL A 56 12.62 6.34 -3.83
C VAL A 56 13.41 5.97 -5.07
N PHE A 57 14.63 6.51 -5.21
CA PHE A 57 15.50 6.29 -6.37
C PHE A 57 14.82 6.56 -7.73
N GLY A 58 14.07 7.65 -7.83
CA GLY A 58 13.37 8.03 -9.07
C GLY A 58 12.10 7.22 -9.37
N SER A 59 11.78 6.22 -8.55
CA SER A 59 10.58 5.39 -8.70
C SER A 59 9.55 5.69 -7.61
N ASN A 60 8.28 5.79 -7.99
CA ASN A 60 7.19 5.94 -7.04
C ASN A 60 6.77 4.58 -6.49
N ILE A 61 6.84 4.43 -5.18
CA ILE A 61 6.30 3.28 -4.45
C ILE A 61 5.20 3.75 -3.51
N TYR A 62 4.34 2.83 -3.05
CA TYR A 62 3.35 3.17 -2.04
C TYR A 62 3.99 3.40 -0.68
N ALA A 63 3.61 4.50 -0.02
CA ALA A 63 4.16 4.92 1.26
C ALA A 63 3.92 3.87 2.37
N HIS A 64 2.76 3.22 2.37
CA HIS A 64 2.47 2.14 3.32
C HIS A 64 3.36 0.90 3.07
N ARG A 65 3.67 0.56 1.81
CA ARG A 65 4.59 -0.56 1.48
C ARG A 65 6.01 -0.25 1.94
N PHE A 66 6.44 1.00 1.81
CA PHE A 66 7.74 1.45 2.33
C PHE A 66 7.78 1.33 3.86
N SER A 67 6.75 1.81 4.56
CA SER A 67 6.67 1.67 6.02
C SER A 67 6.67 0.21 6.47
N TYR A 68 5.90 -0.65 5.80
CA TYR A 68 5.92 -2.09 6.07
C TYR A 68 7.33 -2.65 5.90
N SER A 69 7.99 -2.32 4.78
CA SER A 69 9.31 -2.85 4.45
C SER A 69 10.39 -2.44 5.46
N LEU A 70 10.28 -1.24 6.03
CA LEU A 70 11.19 -0.75 7.06
C LEU A 70 11.08 -1.52 8.39
N HIS A 71 9.89 -2.01 8.74
CA HIS A 71 9.64 -2.61 10.07
C HIS A 71 9.59 -4.13 10.05
N PHE A 72 9.09 -4.70 8.95
CA PHE A 72 8.81 -6.13 8.84
C PHE A 72 9.65 -6.82 7.75
N GLY A 73 10.38 -6.04 6.93
CA GLY A 73 11.22 -6.57 5.87
C GLY A 73 10.49 -6.72 4.53
N PRO A 74 11.08 -7.44 3.55
CA PRO A 74 10.59 -7.48 2.18
C PRO A 74 9.16 -8.04 2.09
N ILE A 75 8.38 -7.48 1.17
CA ILE A 75 7.05 -7.99 0.84
C ILE A 75 7.24 -9.19 -0.09
N PRO A 76 6.76 -10.41 0.28
CA PRO A 76 6.84 -11.58 -0.59
C PRO A 76 6.13 -11.36 -1.93
N ASP A 77 6.61 -12.04 -2.97
CA ASP A 77 6.01 -11.96 -4.30
C ASP A 77 4.55 -12.43 -4.27
N GLY A 78 3.69 -11.72 -5.00
CA GLY A 78 2.25 -11.99 -5.04
C GLY A 78 1.46 -11.53 -3.80
N MET A 79 2.12 -11.00 -2.76
CA MET A 79 1.44 -10.46 -1.58
C MET A 79 1.18 -8.95 -1.68
N VAL A 80 0.12 -8.53 -0.98
CA VAL A 80 -0.28 -7.13 -0.83
C VAL A 80 -0.22 -6.70 0.63
N ILE A 81 -0.12 -5.40 0.85
CA ILE A 81 -0.19 -4.81 2.19
C ILE A 81 -1.59 -4.23 2.37
N CYS A 82 -2.26 -4.69 3.43
CA CYS A 82 -3.61 -4.29 3.78
C CYS A 82 -3.59 -3.40 5.03
N HIS A 83 -4.62 -2.56 5.18
CA HIS A 83 -4.81 -1.69 6.33
C HIS A 83 -5.88 -2.23 7.27
N LYS A 84 -5.56 -2.37 8.56
CA LYS A 84 -6.56 -2.66 9.62
C LYS A 84 -7.51 -1.49 9.87
N CYS A 85 -7.08 -0.28 9.54
CA CYS A 85 -7.77 0.97 9.85
C CYS A 85 -8.61 1.54 8.70
N ASP A 86 -8.61 0.87 7.54
CA ASP A 86 -9.31 1.31 6.31
C ASP A 86 -8.98 2.77 5.89
N ASN A 87 -7.80 3.29 6.26
CA ASN A 87 -7.30 4.60 5.84
C ASN A 87 -6.12 4.44 4.85
N PRO A 88 -6.34 4.66 3.53
CA PRO A 88 -5.31 4.45 2.49
C PRO A 88 -4.02 5.29 2.68
N SER A 89 -4.13 6.44 3.33
CA SER A 89 -3.00 7.35 3.59
C SER A 89 -2.18 6.97 4.83
N CYS A 90 -2.65 5.99 5.60
CA CYS A 90 -2.00 5.57 6.84
C CYS A 90 -0.73 4.76 6.56
N VAL A 91 0.34 5.09 7.27
CA VAL A 91 1.65 4.40 7.21
C VAL A 91 2.08 3.85 8.56
N ARG A 92 1.19 3.83 9.56
CA ARG A 92 1.48 3.29 10.89
C ARG A 92 1.78 1.78 10.81
N PRO A 93 2.95 1.29 11.22
CA PRO A 93 3.35 -0.11 11.02
C PRO A 93 2.37 -1.11 11.63
N GLU A 94 1.84 -0.84 12.83
CA GLU A 94 0.93 -1.77 13.52
C GLU A 94 -0.42 -1.93 12.81
N HIS A 95 -0.76 -0.99 11.92
CA HIS A 95 -1.97 -1.01 11.10
C HIS A 95 -1.79 -1.75 9.78
N LEU A 96 -0.57 -2.18 9.44
CA LEU A 96 -0.24 -2.84 8.18
C LEU A 96 -0.07 -4.35 8.39
N PHE A 97 -0.51 -5.15 7.43
CA PHE A 97 -0.33 -6.59 7.43
C PHE A 97 -0.25 -7.15 6.02
N LEU A 98 0.37 -8.31 5.87
CA LEU A 98 0.38 -9.07 4.61
C LEU A 98 -0.98 -9.72 4.39
N GLY A 99 -1.48 -9.62 3.16
CA GLY A 99 -2.64 -10.37 2.70
C GLY A 99 -2.43 -10.86 1.28
N THR A 100 -3.34 -11.72 0.83
CA THR A 100 -3.44 -12.07 -0.59
C THR A 100 -4.39 -11.10 -1.31
N TYR A 101 -4.29 -11.04 -2.64
CA TYR A 101 -5.27 -10.31 -3.46
C TYR A 101 -6.70 -10.80 -3.24
N SER A 102 -6.87 -12.10 -3.00
CA SER A 102 -8.16 -12.70 -2.66
C SER A 102 -8.68 -12.14 -1.34
N ASP A 103 -7.85 -12.14 -0.29
CA ASP A 103 -8.24 -11.65 1.04
C ASP A 103 -8.61 -10.15 1.01
N ASN A 104 -7.82 -9.34 0.30
CA ASN A 104 -8.10 -7.92 0.16
C ASN A 104 -9.40 -7.65 -0.61
N THR A 105 -9.67 -8.44 -1.66
CA THR A 105 -10.93 -8.36 -2.41
C THR A 105 -12.11 -8.80 -1.55
N GLN A 106 -11.98 -9.90 -0.81
CA GLN A 106 -13.02 -10.38 0.09
C GLN A 106 -13.31 -9.38 1.22
N ASP A 107 -12.28 -8.79 1.84
CA ASP A 107 -12.43 -7.72 2.83
C ASP A 107 -13.14 -6.50 2.25
N ALA A 108 -12.78 -6.08 1.03
CA ALA A 108 -13.46 -5.00 0.34
C ALA A 108 -14.94 -5.32 0.06
N VAL A 109 -15.27 -6.55 -0.32
CA VAL A 109 -16.65 -7.01 -0.53
C VAL A 109 -17.42 -7.01 0.80
N GLN A 110 -16.86 -7.62 1.85
CA GLN A 110 -17.49 -7.69 3.17
C GLN A 110 -17.77 -6.31 3.75
N LYS A 111 -16.87 -5.34 3.52
CA LYS A 111 -17.02 -3.94 3.97
C LYS A 111 -17.83 -3.07 3.01
N GLY A 112 -18.40 -3.63 1.93
CA GLY A 112 -19.19 -2.88 0.95
C GLY A 112 -18.39 -1.86 0.13
N ARG A 113 -17.05 -1.99 0.12
CA ARG A 113 -16.13 -1.14 -0.66
C ARG A 113 -15.93 -1.64 -2.10
N TRP A 114 -16.49 -2.79 -2.47
CA TRP A 114 -16.44 -3.30 -3.83
C TRP A 114 -17.48 -2.61 -4.71
N ILE A 115 -17.04 -1.64 -5.52
CA ILE A 115 -17.87 -1.04 -6.55
C ILE A 115 -17.91 -2.01 -7.73
N GLN A 116 -18.99 -2.77 -7.88
CA GLN A 116 -19.28 -3.38 -9.18
C GLN A 116 -19.37 -2.26 -10.21
N SER A 117 -18.57 -2.34 -11.27
CA SER A 117 -18.74 -1.45 -12.42
C SER A 117 -20.21 -1.53 -12.86
N ARG A 118 -20.84 -0.37 -13.07
CA ARG A 118 -22.28 -0.21 -13.40
C ARG A 118 -22.70 -0.82 -14.76
N ASN A 119 -21.89 -1.71 -15.36
CA ASN A 119 -22.10 -2.22 -16.72
C ASN A 119 -22.43 -3.72 -16.82
N PHE A 120 -22.71 -4.42 -15.70
CA PHE A 120 -23.08 -5.84 -15.75
C PHE A 120 -24.58 -6.13 -15.52
N LEU A 121 -25.43 -5.11 -15.41
CA LEU A 121 -26.89 -5.26 -15.27
C LEU A 121 -27.69 -4.82 -16.52
N LYS A 122 -27.06 -4.82 -17.69
CA LYS A 122 -27.80 -4.84 -18.96
C LYS A 122 -27.53 -6.20 -19.59
N GLU A 123 -28.61 -6.91 -19.85
CA GLU A 123 -28.67 -8.26 -20.43
C GLU A 123 -28.62 -9.39 -19.39
N ASN A 124 -29.68 -10.20 -19.39
CA ASN A 124 -29.87 -11.48 -18.67
C ASN A 124 -30.77 -11.49 -17.41
N PHE A 125 -31.89 -10.77 -17.41
CA PHE A 125 -33.08 -11.21 -16.67
C PHE A 125 -34.34 -11.15 -17.53
N HIS A 126 -34.47 -12.12 -18.44
CA HIS A 126 -35.79 -12.56 -18.90
C HIS A 126 -36.41 -13.39 -17.77
N ARG A 127 -37.17 -12.76 -16.88
CA ARG A 127 -38.04 -13.49 -15.94
C ARG A 127 -39.32 -13.86 -16.69
N PRO A 128 -39.67 -15.16 -16.85
CA PRO A 128 -41.03 -15.50 -17.24
C PRO A 128 -41.96 -15.13 -16.07
N VAL A 129 -42.97 -14.31 -16.36
CA VAL A 129 -44.06 -13.99 -15.44
C VAL A 129 -44.88 -15.26 -15.27
N LEU A 130 -44.87 -15.85 -14.08
CA LEU A 130 -45.78 -16.92 -13.72
C LEU A 130 -47.20 -16.36 -13.57
N ILE A 131 -48.12 -17.06 -14.24
CA ILE A 131 -49.57 -16.93 -14.19
C ILE A 131 -50.06 -17.32 -12.78
N ALA A 132 -50.99 -16.54 -12.23
CA ALA A 132 -52.02 -17.06 -11.33
C ALA A 132 -53.30 -16.28 -11.61
N ALA A 133 -54.34 -17.03 -12.00
CA ALA A 133 -55.73 -16.60 -12.13
C ALA A 133 -56.43 -16.61 -10.77
#